data_AF-A0A2P4PT11-F1
#
_entry.id   AF-A0A2P4PT11-F1
#
_cell.length_a   1.000
_cell.length_b   1.000
_cell.length_c   1.000
_cell.angle_alpha   90.00
_cell.angle_beta   90.00
_cell.angle_gamma   90.00
#
_symmetry.space_group_name_H-M   'P 1'
#
loop_
_entity.id
_entity.type
_entity.pdbx_description
1 polymer ?
#
loop_
_entity_poly.entity_id
_entity_poly.type
_entity_poly.pdbx_seq_one_letter_code
_entity_poly.pdbx_strand_id
1 'polypeptide(L)'
;MSKSKRLDKAAEIIDKSAEVMTGMVDAFKSNIPNGTTQAIVTVAEAVAPFLPLAALVATLTKEIVEAYENVQYNKKTCSALVNRVEAAETSIKALMRQKEENLKNFRDQNYYKTFIRFTNCLKQIKKLFDDISQLPKFKKFVSSASIRERFEKSIKEFNSCSNDLNLAISIATQDQLNKDLIILHDDMIEMNKFLHKIEGGITDTVNNTETIVNKLEIQNNEIKIIVENIIEQNKRLTEMN
;
A
#
# COMPACT_ATOMS: atom_id res chain seq x y z
N MET A 1 8.90 11.68 25.03
CA MET A 1 9.43 10.34 25.37
C MET A 1 10.89 10.25 24.94
N SER A 2 11.81 9.88 25.85
CA SER A 2 13.25 9.82 25.53
C SER A 2 13.57 8.62 24.60
N LYS A 3 14.62 8.77 23.78
CA LYS A 3 15.10 7.78 22.80
C LYS A 3 15.41 6.41 23.44
N SER A 4 15.78 6.39 24.73
CA SER A 4 16.06 5.16 25.51
C SER A 4 14.79 4.33 25.75
N LYS A 5 13.68 4.97 26.17
CA LYS A 5 12.40 4.27 26.40
C LYS A 5 11.79 3.68 25.12
N ARG A 6 12.16 4.21 23.95
CA ARG A 6 11.73 3.67 22.65
C ARG A 6 12.50 2.41 22.26
N LEU A 7 13.80 2.34 22.59
CA LEU A 7 14.63 1.16 22.37
C LEU A 7 14.22 0.00 23.28
N ASP A 8 13.94 0.26 24.56
CA ASP A 8 13.51 -0.77 25.50
C ASP A 8 12.16 -1.37 25.13
N LYS A 9 11.20 -0.52 24.71
CA LYS A 9 9.89 -0.97 24.24
C LYS A 9 9.99 -1.73 22.91
N ALA A 10 10.92 -1.36 22.03
CA ALA A 10 11.16 -2.10 20.79
C ALA A 10 11.76 -3.49 21.07
N ALA A 11 12.70 -3.59 22.02
CA ALA A 11 13.30 -4.86 22.43
C ALA A 11 12.26 -5.82 23.06
N GLU A 12 11.41 -5.31 23.95
CA GLU A 12 10.34 -6.11 24.58
C GLU A 12 9.30 -6.61 23.57
N ILE A 13 9.02 -5.82 22.52
CA ILE A 13 8.08 -6.23 21.46
C ILE A 13 8.73 -7.27 20.52
N ILE A 14 10.02 -7.12 20.20
CA ILE A 14 10.78 -8.12 19.41
C ILE A 14 10.73 -9.48 20.12
N ASP A 15 10.92 -9.48 21.43
CA ASP A 15 10.90 -10.69 22.25
C ASP A 15 9.52 -11.38 22.23
N LYS A 16 8.43 -10.61 22.42
CA LYS A 16 7.05 -11.13 22.32
C LYS A 16 6.72 -11.69 20.94
N SER A 17 7.20 -11.07 19.86
CA SER A 17 7.02 -11.61 18.50
C SER A 17 7.87 -12.87 18.25
N ALA A 18 9.04 -12.99 18.88
CA ALA A 18 9.88 -14.18 18.81
C ALA A 18 9.30 -15.34 19.61
N GLU A 19 8.67 -15.08 20.76
CA GLU A 19 7.97 -16.09 21.55
C GLU A 19 6.74 -16.65 20.80
N VAL A 20 5.94 -15.78 20.18
CA VAL A 20 4.81 -16.21 19.34
C VAL A 20 5.28 -17.02 18.13
N MET A 21 6.43 -16.63 17.55
CA MET A 21 7.07 -17.38 16.45
C MET A 21 7.54 -18.76 16.90
N THR A 22 8.16 -18.85 18.08
CA THR A 22 8.68 -20.11 18.65
C THR A 22 7.52 -21.05 18.97
N GLY A 23 6.45 -20.55 19.58
CA GLY A 23 5.24 -21.32 19.87
C GLY A 23 4.53 -21.83 18.61
N MET A 24 4.50 -21.04 17.52
CA MET A 24 3.95 -21.48 16.23
C MET A 24 4.80 -22.57 15.57
N VAL A 25 6.13 -22.47 15.67
CA VAL A 25 7.05 -23.46 15.09
C VAL A 25 7.02 -24.78 15.87
N ASP A 26 6.98 -24.72 17.20
CA ASP A 26 7.00 -25.91 18.06
C ASP A 26 5.69 -26.69 17.99
N ALA A 27 4.54 -26.01 17.94
CA ALA A 27 3.24 -26.63 17.69
C ALA A 27 3.15 -27.32 16.30
N PHE A 28 4.02 -26.92 15.37
CA PHE A 28 4.08 -27.48 14.02
C PHE A 28 4.91 -28.77 13.96
N LYS A 29 6.02 -28.83 14.70
CA LYS A 29 6.91 -30.00 14.74
C LYS A 29 6.26 -31.22 15.38
N SER A 30 5.33 -31.03 16.31
CA SER A 30 4.67 -32.14 17.03
C SER A 30 3.66 -32.94 16.18
N ASN A 31 3.27 -32.47 14.99
CA ASN A 31 2.15 -33.02 14.22
C ASN A 31 2.55 -33.72 12.89
N ILE A 32 3.82 -34.06 12.66
CA ILE A 32 4.25 -34.77 11.44
C ILE A 32 4.19 -36.30 11.66
N PRO A 33 3.32 -37.05 10.94
CA PRO A 33 3.34 -38.51 10.99
C PRO A 33 4.46 -39.06 10.10
N ASN A 34 5.27 -39.98 10.62
CA ASN A 34 6.30 -40.69 9.85
C ASN A 34 5.66 -41.81 9.00
N GLY A 35 5.65 -41.71 7.66
CA GLY A 35 5.34 -42.87 6.80
C GLY A 35 5.02 -42.63 5.31
N THR A 36 5.99 -42.99 4.45
CA THR A 36 5.94 -43.52 3.06
C THR A 36 5.36 -42.73 1.85
N THR A 37 6.15 -42.78 0.78
CA THR A 37 6.16 -42.05 -0.50
C THR A 37 5.16 -42.51 -1.58
N GLN A 38 4.12 -41.69 -1.79
CA GLN A 38 3.84 -41.05 -3.08
C GLN A 38 4.11 -39.54 -2.81
N ALA A 39 4.49 -38.69 -3.78
CA ALA A 39 4.78 -37.28 -3.50
C ALA A 39 3.50 -36.47 -3.16
N ILE A 40 2.84 -36.83 -2.07
CA ILE A 40 1.80 -36.09 -1.39
C ILE A 40 2.54 -35.01 -0.63
N VAL A 41 2.80 -33.88 -1.30
CA VAL A 41 3.28 -32.68 -0.61
C VAL A 41 2.29 -32.40 0.52
N THR A 42 2.73 -32.58 1.76
CA THR A 42 1.91 -32.37 2.94
C THR A 42 1.50 -30.90 3.02
N VAL A 43 0.41 -30.59 3.74
CA VAL A 43 0.02 -29.19 3.99
C VAL A 43 1.18 -28.40 4.61
N ALA A 44 1.94 -29.05 5.48
CA ALA A 44 3.14 -28.50 6.09
C ALA A 44 4.20 -28.06 5.07
N GLU A 45 4.54 -28.94 4.12
CA GLU A 45 5.55 -28.67 3.09
C GLU A 45 5.10 -27.58 2.12
N ALA A 46 3.82 -27.53 1.75
CA ALA A 46 3.29 -26.50 0.86
C ALA A 46 3.31 -25.10 1.50
N VAL A 47 3.06 -25.01 2.81
CA VAL A 47 2.95 -23.74 3.53
C VAL A 47 4.31 -23.21 3.99
N ALA A 48 5.29 -24.09 4.23
CA ALA A 48 6.60 -23.72 4.77
C ALA A 48 7.28 -22.53 4.05
N PRO A 49 7.27 -22.40 2.71
CA PRO A 49 7.86 -21.26 2.01
C PRO A 49 7.18 -19.91 2.30
N PHE A 50 5.90 -19.92 2.70
CA PHE A 50 5.11 -18.71 2.94
C PHE A 50 5.29 -18.15 4.35
N LEU A 51 5.73 -18.97 5.31
CA LEU A 51 5.98 -18.56 6.70
C LEU A 51 6.90 -17.31 6.80
N PRO A 52 8.09 -17.26 6.18
CA PRO A 52 8.93 -16.06 6.23
C PRO A 52 8.28 -14.85 5.56
N LEU A 53 7.46 -15.04 4.52
CA LEU A 53 6.76 -13.93 3.86
C LEU A 53 5.63 -13.38 4.73
N ALA A 54 4.87 -14.23 5.42
CA ALA A 54 3.84 -13.82 6.37
C ALA A 54 4.45 -13.07 7.57
N ALA A 55 5.61 -13.53 8.07
CA ALA A 55 6.35 -12.82 9.10
C ALA A 55 6.83 -11.44 8.60
N LEU A 56 7.36 -11.37 7.37
CA LEU A 56 7.79 -10.12 6.76
C LEU A 56 6.61 -9.14 6.60
N VAL A 57 5.41 -9.61 6.27
CA VAL A 57 4.20 -8.76 6.24
C VAL A 57 3.94 -8.16 7.62
N ALA A 58 3.95 -8.97 8.69
CA ALA A 58 3.74 -8.46 10.05
C ALA A 58 4.79 -7.41 10.45
N THR A 59 6.06 -7.66 10.14
CA THR A 59 7.14 -6.69 10.38
C THR A 59 6.92 -5.39 9.61
N LEU A 60 6.63 -5.47 8.30
CA LEU A 60 6.42 -4.29 7.46
C LEU A 60 5.17 -3.51 7.89
N THR A 61 4.09 -4.17 8.29
CA THR A 61 2.90 -3.50 8.82
C THR A 61 3.23 -2.66 10.04
N LYS A 62 3.97 -3.23 11.00
CA LYS A 62 4.43 -2.50 12.19
C LYS A 62 5.29 -1.30 11.80
N GLU A 63 6.26 -1.49 10.91
CA GLU A 63 7.15 -0.42 10.45
C GLU A 63 6.39 0.70 9.72
N ILE A 64 5.36 0.37 8.93
CA ILE A 64 4.49 1.35 8.26
C ILE A 64 3.68 2.16 9.27
N VAL A 65 3.12 1.50 10.30
CA VAL A 65 2.41 2.18 11.40
C VAL A 65 3.34 3.13 12.15
N GLU A 66 4.57 2.70 12.46
CA GLU A 66 5.57 3.54 13.13
C GLU A 66 6.02 4.72 12.25
N ALA A 67 6.19 4.51 10.94
CA ALA A 67 6.53 5.58 10.00
C ALA A 67 5.40 6.62 9.92
N TYR A 68 4.14 6.17 9.95
CA TYR A 68 2.96 7.03 9.94
C TYR A 68 2.91 8.01 11.12
N GLU A 69 3.39 7.63 12.31
CA GLU A 69 3.42 8.54 13.48
C GLU A 69 4.18 9.85 13.21
N ASN A 70 5.13 9.84 12.27
CA ASN A 70 5.96 10.98 11.93
C ASN A 70 5.49 11.73 10.67
N VAL A 71 4.45 11.23 10.00
CA VAL A 71 3.89 11.85 8.80
C VAL A 71 3.19 13.16 9.16
N GLN A 72 3.57 14.25 8.49
CA GLN A 72 2.96 15.58 8.70
C GLN A 72 2.05 16.02 7.56
N TYR A 73 2.15 15.40 6.39
CA TYR A 73 1.41 15.71 5.16
C TYR A 73 0.69 14.49 4.65
N ASN A 74 -0.33 14.69 3.82
CA ASN A 74 -1.13 13.59 3.24
C ASN A 74 -1.65 12.62 4.32
N LYS A 75 -2.02 13.15 5.49
CA LYS A 75 -2.36 12.33 6.67
C LYS A 75 -3.58 11.45 6.41
N LYS A 76 -4.58 11.93 5.67
CA LYS A 76 -5.80 11.16 5.40
C LYS A 76 -5.47 9.96 4.50
N THR A 77 -4.68 10.19 3.46
CA THR A 77 -4.18 9.17 2.53
C THR A 77 -3.31 8.15 3.25
N CYS A 78 -2.36 8.61 4.07
CA CYS A 78 -1.48 7.71 4.83
C CYS A 78 -2.28 6.89 5.84
N SER A 79 -3.20 7.51 6.58
CA SER A 79 -4.10 6.82 7.51
C SER A 79 -4.94 5.75 6.82
N ALA A 80 -5.53 6.08 5.67
CA ALA A 80 -6.30 5.13 4.87
C ALA A 80 -5.44 3.93 4.45
N LEU A 81 -4.19 4.16 4.02
CA LEU A 81 -3.26 3.08 3.68
C LEU A 81 -2.86 2.23 4.90
N VAL A 82 -2.60 2.84 6.07
CA VAL A 82 -2.29 2.10 7.32
C VAL A 82 -3.40 1.13 7.67
N ASN A 83 -4.64 1.61 7.77
CA ASN A 83 -5.79 0.79 8.13
C ASN A 83 -5.94 -0.43 7.20
N ARG A 84 -5.63 -0.25 5.92
CA ARG A 84 -5.72 -1.32 4.92
C ARG A 84 -4.58 -2.31 5.02
N VAL A 85 -3.36 -1.85 5.30
CA VAL A 85 -2.21 -2.71 5.55
C VAL A 85 -2.44 -3.57 6.79
N GLU A 86 -2.99 -3.02 7.88
CA GLU A 86 -3.37 -3.78 9.09
C GLU A 86 -4.48 -4.81 8.81
N ALA A 87 -5.49 -4.43 8.02
CA ALA A 87 -6.54 -5.36 7.60
C ALA A 87 -6.01 -6.48 6.69
N ALA A 88 -5.04 -6.19 5.83
CA ALA A 88 -4.37 -7.18 5.00
C ALA A 88 -3.50 -8.15 5.83
N GLU A 89 -2.75 -7.65 6.81
CA GLU A 89 -2.01 -8.49 7.76
C GLU A 89 -2.95 -9.44 8.49
N THR A 90 -4.11 -8.93 8.95
CA THR A 90 -5.14 -9.75 9.60
C THR A 90 -5.69 -10.82 8.65
N SER A 91 -5.93 -10.48 7.38
CA SER A 91 -6.38 -11.43 6.36
C SER A 91 -5.33 -12.50 6.08
N ILE A 92 -4.05 -12.13 6.04
CA ILE A 92 -2.94 -13.08 5.87
C ILE A 92 -2.82 -14.01 7.08
N LYS A 93 -2.97 -13.51 8.31
CA LYS A 93 -3.03 -14.37 9.51
C LYS A 93 -4.17 -15.38 9.42
N ALA A 94 -5.34 -14.96 8.94
CA ALA A 94 -6.48 -15.85 8.72
C ALA A 94 -6.18 -16.91 7.64
N LEU A 95 -5.61 -16.49 6.50
CA LEU A 95 -5.19 -17.37 5.41
C LEU A 95 -4.21 -18.46 5.90
N MET A 96 -3.22 -18.08 6.72
CA MET A 96 -2.24 -19.02 7.28
C MET A 96 -2.84 -19.98 8.31
N ARG A 97 -3.94 -19.60 8.98
CA ARG A 97 -4.70 -20.48 9.90
C ARG A 97 -5.58 -21.46 9.13
N GLN A 98 -6.16 -21.02 8.02
CA GLN A 98 -7.03 -21.81 7.13
C GLN A 98 -6.21 -22.51 6.03
N LYS A 99 -5.04 -23.03 6.38
CA LYS A 99 -4.06 -23.52 5.41
C LYS A 99 -4.53 -24.77 4.66
N GLU A 100 -5.35 -25.59 5.30
CA GLU A 100 -5.97 -26.78 4.71
C GLU A 100 -6.97 -26.38 3.61
N GLU A 101 -7.81 -25.37 3.87
CA GLU A 101 -8.81 -24.85 2.92
C GLU A 101 -8.15 -24.17 1.71
N ASN A 102 -6.97 -23.56 1.93
CA ASN A 102 -6.22 -22.81 0.92
C ASN A 102 -5.05 -23.61 0.30
N LEU A 103 -4.99 -24.92 0.54
CA LEU A 103 -3.86 -25.77 0.11
C LEU A 103 -3.56 -25.69 -1.39
N LYS A 104 -4.60 -25.56 -2.23
CA LYS A 104 -4.44 -25.41 -3.68
C LYS A 104 -3.59 -24.17 -4.02
N ASN A 105 -3.83 -23.06 -3.32
CA ASN A 105 -3.08 -21.82 -3.52
C ASN A 105 -1.64 -21.95 -3.01
N PHE A 106 -1.43 -22.59 -1.86
CA PHE A 106 -0.08 -22.82 -1.32
C PHE A 106 0.78 -23.74 -2.19
N ARG A 107 0.18 -24.56 -3.06
CA ARG A 107 0.88 -25.36 -4.06
C ARG A 107 1.15 -24.60 -5.37
N ASP A 108 0.55 -23.43 -5.56
CA ASP A 108 0.69 -22.64 -6.77
C ASP A 108 1.90 -21.68 -6.67
N GLN A 109 2.85 -21.86 -7.59
CA GLN A 109 4.02 -21.00 -7.71
C GLN A 109 3.66 -19.55 -8.06
N ASN A 110 2.58 -19.31 -8.80
CA ASN A 110 2.12 -17.96 -9.09
C ASN A 110 1.56 -17.29 -7.83
N TYR A 111 0.86 -18.04 -6.97
CA TYR A 111 0.40 -17.54 -5.68
C TYR A 111 1.56 -17.13 -4.78
N TYR A 112 2.65 -17.92 -4.76
CA TYR A 112 3.89 -17.57 -4.07
C TYR A 112 4.51 -16.26 -4.61
N LYS A 113 4.58 -16.11 -5.95
CA LYS A 113 5.06 -14.87 -6.59
C LYS A 113 4.19 -13.66 -6.23
N THR A 114 2.87 -13.82 -6.15
CA THR A 114 1.97 -12.76 -5.70
C THR A 114 2.25 -12.37 -4.26
N PHE A 115 2.54 -13.34 -3.39
CA PHE A 115 2.93 -13.07 -2.00
C PHE A 115 4.23 -12.26 -1.90
N ILE A 116 5.23 -12.58 -2.73
CA ILE A 116 6.45 -11.76 -2.87
C ILE A 116 6.10 -10.34 -3.36
N ARG A 117 5.26 -10.23 -4.40
CA ARG A 117 4.82 -8.93 -4.94
C ARG A 117 4.15 -8.08 -3.87
N PHE A 118 3.30 -8.68 -3.05
CA PHE A 118 2.66 -8.04 -1.91
C PHE A 118 3.67 -7.52 -0.88
N THR A 119 4.67 -8.33 -0.48
CA THR A 119 5.72 -7.85 0.44
C THR A 119 6.54 -6.69 -0.15
N ASN A 120 6.79 -6.69 -1.47
CA ASN A 120 7.47 -5.60 -2.16
C ASN A 120 6.60 -4.35 -2.27
N CYS A 121 5.28 -4.50 -2.38
CA CYS A 121 4.33 -3.40 -2.30
C CYS A 121 4.40 -2.73 -0.92
N LEU A 122 4.37 -3.51 0.17
CA LEU A 122 4.50 -2.99 1.53
C LEU A 122 5.83 -2.25 1.77
N LYS A 123 6.95 -2.78 1.24
CA LYS A 123 8.25 -2.07 1.27
C LYS A 123 8.19 -0.70 0.58
N GLN A 124 7.49 -0.60 -0.56
CA GLN A 124 7.33 0.66 -1.28
C GLN A 124 6.45 1.65 -0.51
N ILE A 125 5.37 1.18 0.12
CA ILE A 125 4.52 2.00 1.01
C ILE A 125 5.34 2.54 2.18
N LYS A 126 6.09 1.67 2.87
CA LYS A 126 6.99 2.09 3.96
C LYS A 126 7.95 3.18 3.50
N LYS A 127 8.65 2.97 2.39
CA LYS A 127 9.60 3.95 1.84
C LYS A 127 8.91 5.28 1.51
N LEU A 128 7.68 5.24 0.98
CA LEU A 128 6.91 6.44 0.71
C LEU A 128 6.60 7.21 2.00
N PHE A 129 6.23 6.53 3.08
CA PHE A 129 5.98 7.17 4.37
C PHE A 129 7.25 7.76 4.98
N ASP A 130 8.37 7.03 4.90
CA ASP A 130 9.68 7.51 5.33
C ASP A 130 10.06 8.80 4.58
N ASP A 131 9.84 8.85 3.26
CA ASP A 131 10.13 10.03 2.43
C ASP A 131 9.20 11.21 2.79
N ILE A 132 7.91 10.95 3.01
CA ILE A 132 6.93 11.98 3.38
C ILE A 132 7.20 12.54 4.77
N SER A 133 7.59 11.70 5.73
CA SER A 133 7.98 12.17 7.06
C SER A 133 9.20 13.10 7.02
N GLN A 134 10.04 12.98 6.00
CA GLN A 134 11.25 13.77 5.80
C GLN A 134 11.08 14.94 4.83
N LEU A 135 9.90 15.11 4.20
CA LEU A 135 9.59 16.21 3.29
C LEU A 135 10.00 17.60 3.80
N PRO A 136 9.79 17.97 5.08
CA PRO A 136 10.21 19.28 5.57
C PRO A 136 11.71 19.57 5.38
N LYS A 137 12.54 18.51 5.40
CA LYS A 137 14.01 18.60 5.28
C LYS A 137 14.48 18.62 3.84
N PHE A 138 13.76 17.98 2.93
CA PHE A 138 14.16 17.79 1.53
C PHE A 138 13.23 18.46 0.52
N LYS A 139 12.39 19.41 0.96
CA LYS A 139 11.38 20.09 0.14
C LYS A 139 11.86 20.62 -1.23
N LYS A 140 13.13 21.03 -1.34
CA LYS A 140 13.72 21.52 -2.60
C LYS A 140 14.01 20.43 -3.65
N PHE A 141 13.89 19.16 -3.29
CA PHE A 141 14.27 18.02 -4.13
C PHE A 141 13.13 17.03 -4.37
N VAL A 142 11.97 17.24 -3.74
CA VAL A 142 10.82 16.32 -3.84
C VAL A 142 9.64 17.08 -4.41
N SER A 143 9.29 16.77 -5.67
CA SER A 143 8.10 17.33 -6.32
C SER A 143 6.83 16.65 -5.80
N SER A 144 5.79 17.44 -5.58
CA SER A 144 4.45 16.94 -5.24
C SER A 144 3.88 16.02 -6.31
N ALA A 145 4.18 16.27 -7.59
CA ALA A 145 3.80 15.38 -8.69
C ALA A 145 4.40 13.98 -8.52
N SER A 146 5.67 13.89 -8.10
CA SER A 146 6.34 12.62 -7.83
C SER A 146 5.73 11.88 -6.64
N ILE A 147 5.32 12.61 -5.59
CA ILE A 147 4.63 12.01 -4.43
C ILE A 147 3.27 11.44 -4.83
N ARG A 148 2.49 12.20 -5.61
CA ARG A 148 1.19 11.76 -6.13
C ARG A 148 1.32 10.46 -6.93
N GLU A 149 2.24 10.42 -7.90
CA GLU A 149 2.47 9.23 -8.72
C GLU A 149 2.82 8.01 -7.87
N ARG A 150 3.68 8.19 -6.86
CA ARG A 150 4.08 7.11 -5.95
C ARG A 150 2.93 6.62 -5.07
N PHE A 151 2.05 7.51 -4.60
CA PHE A 151 0.84 7.12 -3.90
C PHE A 151 -0.10 6.34 -4.80
N GLU A 152 -0.42 6.86 -5.99
CA GLU A 152 -1.31 6.19 -6.93
C GLU A 152 -0.80 4.79 -7.30
N LYS A 153 0.49 4.68 -7.58
CA LYS A 153 1.14 3.41 -7.87
C LYS A 153 1.03 2.45 -6.69
N SER A 154 1.29 2.93 -5.47
CA SER A 154 1.22 2.10 -4.25
C SER A 154 -0.20 1.61 -3.98
N ILE A 155 -1.21 2.48 -4.12
CA ILE A 155 -2.62 2.13 -3.92
C ILE A 155 -3.07 1.10 -4.96
N LYS A 156 -2.77 1.32 -6.24
CA LYS A 156 -3.12 0.40 -7.34
C LYS A 156 -2.45 -0.97 -7.17
N GLU A 157 -1.15 -0.98 -6.85
CA GLU A 157 -0.40 -2.22 -6.63
C GLU A 157 -0.90 -2.99 -5.40
N PHE A 158 -1.20 -2.29 -4.30
CA PHE A 158 -1.74 -2.89 -3.09
C PHE A 158 -3.09 -3.57 -3.36
N ASN A 159 -3.97 -2.90 -4.10
CA ASN A 159 -5.28 -3.43 -4.48
C ASN A 159 -5.14 -4.66 -5.37
N SER A 160 -4.28 -4.58 -6.39
CA SER A 160 -4.02 -5.70 -7.29
C SER A 160 -3.47 -6.91 -6.55
N CYS A 161 -2.46 -6.73 -5.70
CA CYS A 161 -1.90 -7.83 -4.91
C CYS A 161 -2.93 -8.42 -3.93
N SER A 162 -3.72 -7.58 -3.27
CA SER A 162 -4.75 -8.04 -2.33
C SER A 162 -5.81 -8.87 -3.03
N ASN A 163 -6.21 -8.46 -4.25
CA ASN A 163 -7.15 -9.19 -5.08
C ASN A 163 -6.56 -10.53 -5.55
N ASP A 164 -5.33 -10.53 -6.05
CA ASP A 164 -4.64 -11.74 -6.53
C ASP A 164 -4.40 -12.76 -5.40
N LEU A 165 -4.20 -12.29 -4.16
CA LEU A 165 -4.11 -13.14 -2.96
C LEU A 165 -5.47 -13.60 -2.42
N ASN A 166 -6.57 -13.08 -2.97
CA ASN A 166 -7.94 -13.26 -2.50
C ASN A 166 -8.12 -12.91 -1.01
N LEU A 167 -7.48 -11.82 -0.56
CA LEU A 167 -7.63 -11.35 0.81
C LEU A 167 -9.06 -10.86 1.05
N ALA A 168 -9.61 -11.08 2.25
CA ALA A 168 -10.97 -10.66 2.60
C ALA A 168 -11.21 -9.14 2.44
N ILE A 169 -10.15 -8.34 2.44
CA ILE A 169 -10.19 -6.90 2.15
C ILE A 169 -10.55 -6.55 0.68
N SER A 170 -10.50 -7.53 -0.24
CA SER A 170 -10.67 -7.33 -1.68
C SER A 170 -12.13 -7.23 -2.14
N ILE A 171 -13.10 -7.41 -1.24
CA ILE A 171 -14.55 -7.36 -1.56
C ILE A 171 -15.05 -5.94 -1.91
N ALA A 172 -14.20 -4.90 -1.79
CA ALA A 172 -14.56 -3.49 -2.03
C ALA A 172 -13.70 -2.77 -3.10
N THR A 173 -13.09 -3.49 -4.05
CA THR A 173 -11.93 -3.03 -4.83
C THR A 173 -12.08 -1.72 -5.59
N GLN A 174 -13.15 -1.52 -6.37
CA GLN A 174 -13.21 -0.34 -7.25
C GLN A 174 -13.72 0.92 -6.55
N ASP A 175 -14.78 0.81 -5.74
CA ASP A 175 -15.29 1.96 -5.00
C ASP A 175 -14.30 2.42 -3.93
N GLN A 176 -13.62 1.48 -3.27
CA GLN A 176 -12.57 1.84 -2.32
C GLN A 176 -11.38 2.49 -3.03
N LEU A 177 -10.94 1.96 -4.18
CA LEU A 177 -9.90 2.59 -5.00
C LEU A 177 -10.29 4.03 -5.38
N ASN A 178 -11.52 4.25 -5.85
CA ASN A 178 -11.99 5.58 -6.21
C ASN A 178 -11.98 6.52 -5.00
N LYS A 179 -12.44 6.06 -3.83
CA LYS A 179 -12.39 6.82 -2.57
C LYS A 179 -10.96 7.17 -2.17
N ASP A 180 -10.02 6.22 -2.27
CA ASP A 180 -8.63 6.45 -1.92
C ASP A 180 -7.98 7.48 -2.85
N LEU A 181 -8.30 7.45 -4.16
CA LEU A 181 -7.79 8.42 -5.13
C LEU A 181 -8.38 9.83 -4.92
N ILE A 182 -9.65 9.93 -4.50
CA ILE A 182 -10.27 11.21 -4.12
C ILE A 182 -9.59 11.78 -2.86
N ILE A 183 -9.41 10.96 -1.82
CA ILE A 183 -8.71 11.38 -0.59
C ILE A 183 -7.28 11.83 -0.91
N LEU A 184 -6.58 11.10 -1.77
CA LEU A 184 -5.25 11.47 -2.25
C LEU A 184 -5.27 12.83 -2.95
N HIS A 185 -6.21 13.06 -3.86
CA HIS A 185 -6.32 14.34 -4.57
C HIS A 185 -6.48 15.52 -3.60
N ASP A 186 -7.37 15.40 -2.62
CA ASP A 186 -7.60 16.45 -1.63
C ASP A 186 -6.36 16.71 -0.76
N ASP A 187 -5.71 15.64 -0.29
CA ASP A 187 -4.47 15.72 0.48
C ASP A 187 -3.31 16.35 -0.33
N MET A 188 -3.26 16.08 -1.64
CA MET A 188 -2.26 16.68 -2.54
C MET A 188 -2.49 18.18 -2.71
N ILE A 189 -3.74 18.63 -2.80
CA ILE A 189 -4.08 20.07 -2.82
C ILE A 189 -3.65 20.74 -1.51
N GLU A 190 -3.97 20.13 -0.36
CA GLU A 190 -3.58 20.66 0.95
C GLU A 190 -2.05 20.75 1.10
N MET A 191 -1.32 19.70 0.68
CA MET A 191 0.14 19.70 0.70
C MET A 191 0.73 20.78 -0.22
N ASN A 192 0.24 20.92 -1.45
CA ASN A 192 0.71 21.97 -2.36
C ASN A 192 0.49 23.38 -1.80
N LYS A 193 -0.70 23.65 -1.25
CA LYS A 193 -0.98 24.94 -0.58
C LYS A 193 0.01 25.21 0.55
N PHE A 194 0.35 24.20 1.33
CA PHE A 194 1.33 24.33 2.40
C PHE A 194 2.74 24.60 1.87
N LEU A 195 3.18 23.85 0.87
CA LEU A 195 4.50 24.05 0.24
C LEU A 195 4.61 25.47 -0.34
N HIS A 196 3.58 25.93 -1.06
CA HIS A 196 3.50 27.30 -1.55
C HIS A 196 3.46 28.35 -0.44
N LYS A 197 2.80 28.09 0.70
CA LYS A 197 2.77 29.05 1.82
C LYS A 197 4.15 29.20 2.48
N ILE A 198 4.95 28.14 2.51
CA ILE A 198 6.33 28.18 3.03
C ILE A 198 7.30 28.77 2.00
N GLU A 199 7.06 28.54 0.71
CA GLU A 199 7.85 29.10 -0.40
C GLU A 199 7.53 30.57 -0.67
N GLY A 200 6.27 30.97 -0.51
CA GLY A 200 5.75 32.34 -0.59
C GLY A 200 6.17 33.25 0.57
N GLY A 201 6.93 32.74 1.54
CA GLY A 201 7.74 33.58 2.42
C GLY A 201 9.03 34.10 1.75
N ILE A 202 9.36 33.63 0.54
CA ILE A 202 10.64 33.91 -0.15
C ILE A 202 10.46 34.51 -1.56
N THR A 203 9.35 34.32 -2.31
CA THR A 203 9.24 34.86 -3.69
C THR A 203 7.81 35.21 -4.16
N ASP A 204 7.41 36.48 -4.11
CA ASP A 204 6.10 36.97 -4.59
C ASP A 204 5.89 36.96 -6.13
N THR A 205 6.87 36.52 -6.94
CA THR A 205 6.83 36.66 -8.41
C THR A 205 6.52 35.37 -9.19
N VAL A 206 6.66 34.18 -8.60
CA VAL A 206 6.48 32.88 -9.31
C VAL A 206 5.02 32.37 -9.27
N ASN A 207 4.26 32.76 -8.24
CA ASN A 207 2.90 32.28 -7.98
C ASN A 207 1.88 32.62 -9.08
N ASN A 208 2.07 33.72 -9.81
CA ASN A 208 1.15 34.07 -10.90
C ASN A 208 1.32 33.13 -12.08
N THR A 209 2.53 32.67 -12.38
CA THR A 209 2.79 31.81 -13.54
C THR A 209 2.28 30.39 -13.31
N GLU A 210 2.45 29.83 -12.10
CA GLU A 210 2.00 28.47 -11.77
C GLU A 210 0.49 28.38 -11.61
N THR A 211 -0.15 29.42 -11.06
CA THR A 211 -1.62 29.53 -11.04
C THR A 211 -2.19 29.55 -12.46
N ILE A 212 -1.52 30.26 -13.38
CA ILE A 212 -1.90 30.28 -14.79
C ILE A 212 -1.72 28.89 -15.43
N VAL A 213 -0.60 28.19 -15.17
CA VAL A 213 -0.33 26.84 -15.70
C VAL A 213 -1.38 25.81 -15.22
N ASN A 214 -1.67 25.77 -13.92
CA ASN A 214 -2.66 24.84 -13.37
C ASN A 214 -4.06 25.11 -13.92
N LYS A 215 -4.43 26.38 -14.09
CA LYS A 215 -5.72 26.76 -14.69
C LYS A 215 -5.80 26.36 -16.16
N LEU A 216 -4.71 26.51 -16.91
CA LEU A 216 -4.62 26.07 -18.30
C LEU A 216 -4.71 24.53 -18.42
N GLU A 217 -4.12 23.78 -17.50
CA GLU A 217 -4.19 22.31 -17.50
C GLU A 217 -5.62 21.80 -17.23
N ILE A 218 -6.35 22.45 -16.32
CA ILE A 218 -7.78 22.16 -16.07
C ILE A 218 -8.61 22.43 -17.33
N GLN A 219 -8.43 23.61 -17.92
CA GLN A 219 -9.15 23.97 -19.15
C GLN A 219 -8.85 23.00 -20.30
N ASN A 220 -7.61 22.53 -20.41
CA ASN A 220 -7.22 21.56 -21.43
C ASN A 220 -7.89 20.19 -21.23
N ASN A 221 -8.01 19.73 -19.98
CA ASN A 221 -8.70 18.47 -19.67
C ASN A 221 -10.22 18.57 -19.91
N GLU A 222 -10.84 19.70 -19.59
CA GLU A 222 -12.25 19.96 -19.90
C GLU A 222 -12.51 19.95 -21.42
N ILE A 223 -11.63 20.61 -22.19
CA ILE A 223 -11.70 20.61 -23.66
C ILE A 223 -11.59 19.20 -24.22
N LYS A 224 -10.66 18.38 -23.71
CA LYS A 224 -10.48 17.00 -24.16
C LYS A 224 -11.75 16.17 -23.98
N ILE A 225 -12.41 16.28 -22.84
CA ILE A 225 -13.68 15.58 -22.54
C ILE A 225 -14.78 16.03 -23.50
N ILE A 226 -14.89 17.35 -23.74
CA ILE A 226 -15.88 17.89 -24.68
C ILE A 226 -15.64 17.33 -26.10
N VAL A 227 -14.39 17.27 -26.55
CA VAL A 227 -14.03 16.73 -27.87
C VAL A 227 -14.39 15.25 -27.98
N GLU A 228 -14.05 14.44 -26.98
CA GLU A 228 -14.40 13.01 -26.94
C GLU A 228 -15.91 12.79 -27.02
N ASN A 229 -16.71 13.60 -26.31
CA ASN A 229 -18.16 13.55 -26.35
C ASN A 229 -18.73 13.92 -27.73
N ILE A 230 -18.19 14.94 -28.39
CA ILE A 230 -18.61 15.34 -29.75
C ILE A 230 -18.30 14.23 -30.76
N ILE A 231 -17.12 13.62 -30.68
CA ILE A 231 -16.74 12.51 -31.57
C ILE A 231 -17.73 11.35 -31.43
N GLU A 232 -18.07 10.97 -30.20
CA GLU A 232 -19.02 9.90 -29.90
C GLU A 232 -20.44 10.23 -30.41
N GLN A 233 -20.90 11.48 -30.23
CA GLN A 233 -22.19 11.93 -30.76
C GLN A 233 -22.25 11.86 -32.29
N ASN A 234 -21.21 12.33 -32.98
CA ASN A 234 -21.14 12.30 -34.44
C ASN A 234 -21.12 10.87 -34.99
N LYS A 235 -20.42 9.95 -34.30
CA LYS A 235 -20.42 8.53 -34.66
C LYS A 235 -21.84 7.96 -34.61
N ARG A 236 -22.58 8.20 -33.53
CA ARG A 236 -23.97 7.76 -33.38
C ARG A 236 -24.90 8.33 -34.45
N LEU A 237 -24.73 9.61 -34.81
CA LEU A 237 -25.50 10.24 -35.89
C LEU A 237 -25.21 9.62 -37.26
N THR A 238 -23.98 9.15 -37.50
CA THR A 238 -23.60 8.50 -38.76
C THR A 238 -24.13 7.07 -38.84
N GLU A 239 -24.28 6.38 -37.70
CA GLU A 239 -24.89 5.06 -37.61
C GLU A 239 -26.43 5.09 -37.72
N MET A 240 -27.04 6.27 -37.59
CA MET A 240 -28.49 6.49 -37.70
C MET A 240 -28.97 6.93 -39.10
N ASN A 241 -28.06 7.26 -40.02
CA ASN A 241 -28.34 7.62 -41.42
C ASN A 241 -27.91 6.50 -42.37
#